data_AF-A0A1L9QYA3-F1
#
_entry.id   AF-A0A1L9QYA3-F1
#
_cell.length_a   1.000
_cell.length_b   1.000
_cell.length_c   1.000
_cell.angle_alpha   90.00
_cell.angle_beta   90.00
_cell.angle_gamma   90.00
#
_symmetry.space_group_name_H-M   'P 1'
#
loop_
_entity.id
_entity.type
_entity.pdbx_description
1 polymer ?
#
loop_
_entity_poly.entity_id
_entity_poly.type
_entity_poly.pdbx_seq_one_letter_code
_entity_poly.pdbx_strand_id
1 'polypeptide(L)' 'MFPGDRLQKLWNYFVAIWWYSDEPRITEKKDRDGNWIYHVYDPLSHQHLMFDSEQEVRVWLEERYYE' A
#
# COMPACT_ATOMS: atom_id res chain seq x y z
N MET A 1 -5.25 3.06 -22.66
CA MET A 1 -5.53 1.68 -22.20
C MET A 1 -4.18 1.02 -21.93
N PHE A 2 -3.77 0.93 -20.67
CA PHE A 2 -2.52 0.26 -20.28
C PHE A 2 -2.82 -1.22 -19.99
N PRO A 3 -2.30 -2.18 -20.76
CA PRO A 3 -2.47 -3.60 -20.50
C PRO A 3 -1.21 -4.18 -19.84
N GLY A 4 -1.32 -4.79 -18.65
CA GLY A 4 -0.31 -5.77 -18.21
C GLY A 4 0.01 -5.99 -16.72
N ASP A 5 0.14 -4.97 -15.86
CA ASP A 5 1.12 -5.08 -14.73
C ASP A 5 0.61 -4.95 -13.27
N ARG A 6 -0.70 -4.86 -13.02
CA ARG A 6 -1.26 -4.64 -11.65
C ARG A 6 -1.11 -5.82 -10.67
N LEU A 7 -0.63 -6.98 -11.11
CA LEU A 7 -0.89 -8.27 -10.43
C LEU A 7 0.35 -9.01 -9.88
N GLN A 8 1.59 -8.65 -10.23
CA GLN A 8 2.80 -9.29 -9.64
C GLN A 8 3.43 -8.52 -8.48
N LYS A 9 3.06 -7.25 -8.27
CA LYS A 9 3.71 -6.38 -7.28
C LYS A 9 2.94 -6.24 -5.98
N LEU A 10 1.60 -6.23 -6.08
CA LEU A 10 0.76 -6.58 -4.95
C LEU A 10 1.02 -8.04 -4.49
N TRP A 11 1.59 -8.90 -5.32
CA TRP A 11 1.91 -10.28 -4.94
C TRP A 11 3.10 -10.39 -3.96
N ASN A 12 4.07 -9.47 -4.03
CA ASN A 12 5.12 -9.30 -3.01
C ASN A 12 4.64 -8.54 -1.77
N TYR A 13 3.61 -7.70 -1.93
CA TYR A 13 2.89 -7.07 -0.84
C TYR A 13 2.27 -8.10 0.14
N PHE A 14 2.13 -9.38 -0.25
CA PHE A 14 1.52 -10.43 0.57
C PHE A 14 2.48 -11.50 1.16
N VAL A 15 3.77 -11.53 0.80
CA VAL A 15 4.74 -12.55 1.30
C VAL A 15 5.59 -12.03 2.47
N ALA A 16 5.80 -10.72 2.56
CA ALA A 16 6.63 -10.11 3.60
C ALA A 16 5.87 -9.65 4.86
N ILE A 17 4.54 -9.61 4.86
CA ILE A 17 3.69 -9.27 6.03
C ILE A 17 3.67 -10.40 7.10
N TRP A 18 4.69 -11.24 7.14
CA TRP A 18 4.62 -12.55 7.80
C TRP A 18 5.58 -12.70 8.98
N TRP A 19 6.32 -11.64 9.40
CA TRP A 19 7.33 -11.83 10.44
C TRP A 19 7.59 -10.69 11.45
N TYR A 20 6.64 -9.84 11.86
CA TYR A 20 6.51 -9.29 13.24
C TYR A 20 5.52 -8.10 13.31
N SER A 21 5.03 -7.77 14.53
CA SER A 21 3.97 -6.80 14.88
C SER A 21 4.04 -5.36 14.33
N ASP A 22 5.09 -4.97 13.61
CA ASP A 22 5.39 -3.60 13.21
C ASP A 22 5.21 -3.32 11.71
N GLU A 23 4.54 -4.20 10.98
CA GLU A 23 4.32 -4.06 9.54
C GLU A 23 3.09 -3.19 9.19
N PRO A 24 3.22 -2.30 8.20
CA PRO A 24 2.13 -1.45 7.78
C PRO A 24 1.08 -2.23 6.98
N ARG A 25 -0.19 -1.92 7.25
CA ARG A 25 -1.35 -2.57 6.66
C ARG A 25 -1.94 -1.69 5.57
N ILE A 26 -1.91 -2.16 4.33
CA ILE A 26 -2.44 -1.47 3.16
C ILE A 26 -3.72 -2.16 2.67
N THR A 27 -4.74 -1.38 2.38
CA THR A 27 -6.04 -1.87 1.92
C THR A 27 -6.49 -1.06 0.73
N GLU A 28 -6.75 -1.75 -0.38
CA GLU A 28 -7.26 -1.16 -1.60
C GLU A 28 -8.79 -1.16 -1.57
N LYS A 29 -9.41 -0.01 -1.87
CA LYS A 29 -10.86 0.13 -1.93
C LYS A 29 -11.25 0.99 -3.13
N LYS A 30 -12.48 0.83 -3.62
CA LYS A 30 -13.07 1.82 -4.52
C LYS A 30 -13.84 2.88 -3.75
N ASP A 31 -13.62 4.14 -4.11
CA ASP A 31 -14.43 5.25 -3.63
C ASP A 31 -15.84 5.24 -4.25
N ARG A 32 -16.65 6.25 -3.91
CA ARG A 32 -18.02 6.40 -4.42
C ARG A 32 -18.07 6.72 -5.92
N ASP A 33 -17.01 7.28 -6.46
CA ASP A 33 -16.85 7.69 -7.86
C ASP A 33 -16.24 6.56 -8.72
N GLY A 34 -15.88 5.44 -8.09
CA GLY A 34 -15.32 4.26 -8.74
C GLY A 34 -13.80 4.29 -8.90
N ASN A 35 -13.13 5.30 -8.35
CA ASN A 35 -11.67 5.40 -8.33
C ASN A 35 -11.09 4.46 -7.28
N TRP A 36 -9.88 3.98 -7.55
CA TRP A 36 -9.13 3.20 -6.58
C TRP A 36 -8.49 4.12 -5.56
N ILE A 37 -8.63 3.77 -4.29
CA ILE A 37 -8.00 4.43 -3.15
C ILE A 37 -7.28 3.39 -2.31
N TYR A 38 -6.16 3.78 -1.74
CA TYR A 38 -5.29 2.92 -0.96
C TYR A 38 -5.23 3.47 0.46
N HIS A 39 -5.71 2.70 1.43
CA HIS A 39 -5.62 3.02 2.84
C HIS A 39 -4.42 2.33 3.44
N VAL A 40 -3.51 3.08 4.04
CA VAL A 40 -2.31 2.56 4.71
C VAL A 40 -2.43 2.84 6.20
N TYR A 41 -2.19 1.84 7.03
CA TYR A 41 -2.05 1.97 8.47
C TYR A 41 -0.63 1.60 8.88
N ASP A 42 0.08 2.51 9.51
CA ASP A 42 1.40 2.25 10.05
C ASP A 42 1.35 2.05 11.57
N PRO A 43 1.68 0.84 12.09
CA PRO A 43 1.70 0.59 13.52
C PRO A 43 2.85 1.27 14.25
N LEU A 44 3.95 1.65 13.57
CA LEU A 44 5.09 2.33 14.22
C LEU A 44 4.73 3.76 14.59
N SER A 45 4.22 4.54 13.63
CA SER A 45 3.80 5.92 13.83
C SER A 45 2.35 6.08 14.31
N HIS A 46 1.57 4.97 14.34
CA HIS A 46 0.13 4.97 14.57
C HIS A 46 -0.66 5.87 13.61
N GLN A 47 -0.18 6.00 12.37
CA GLN A 47 -0.78 6.87 11.36
C GLN A 47 -1.65 6.11 10.36
N HIS A 48 -2.67 6.80 9.88
CA HIS A 48 -3.51 6.36 8.76
C HIS A 48 -3.29 7.31 7.59
N LEU A 49 -2.92 6.75 6.44
CA LEU A 49 -2.67 7.49 5.21
C LEU A 49 -3.63 7.00 4.13
N MET A 50 -3.96 7.88 3.19
CA MET A 50 -4.73 7.55 2.01
C MET A 50 -3.99 8.03 0.77
N PHE A 51 -3.92 7.17 -0.23
CA PHE A 51 -3.28 7.44 -1.51
C PHE A 51 -4.27 7.16 -2.64
N ASP A 52 -4.16 7.91 -3.73
CA ASP A 52 -5.04 7.76 -4.89
C ASP A 52 -4.44 6.83 -5.96
N SER A 53 -3.19 6.41 -5.77
CA SER A 53 -2.48 5.53 -6.69
C SER A 53 -1.52 4.57 -5.99
N GLU A 54 -1.29 3.42 -6.62
CA GLU A 54 -0.30 2.43 -6.19
C GLU A 54 1.13 3.02 -6.16
N GLN A 55 1.40 4.02 -7.01
CA GLN A 55 2.71 4.65 -7.09
C GLN A 55 3.04 5.45 -5.82
N GLU A 56 2.08 6.20 -5.30
CA GLU A 56 2.26 6.95 -4.04
C GLU A 56 2.45 6.02 -2.85
N VAL A 57 1.70 4.91 -2.80
CA VAL A 57 1.87 3.87 -1.77
C VAL A 57 3.31 3.31 -1.79
N ARG A 58 3.90 3.12 -2.97
CA ARG A 58 5.27 2.62 -3.10
C ARG A 58 6.30 3.63 -2.61
N VAL A 59 6.15 4.90 -2.97
CA VAL A 59 7.04 5.98 -2.51
C VAL A 59 7.02 6.05 -0.99
N TRP A 60 5.83 5.98 -0.39
CA TRP A 60 5.69 5.98 1.06
C TRP A 60 6.34 4.76 1.74
N LEU A 61 6.18 3.56 1.16
CA LEU A 61 6.86 2.36 1.66
C LEU A 61 8.38 2.51 1.59
N GLU A 62 8.92 3.05 0.50
CA GLU A 62 10.35 3.31 0.36
C GLU A 62 10.84 4.29 1.44
N GLU A 63 10.15 5.41 1.64
CA GLU A 63 10.50 6.36 2.71
C GLU A 63 10.52 5.71 4.10
N ARG A 64 9.52 4.87 4.41
CA ARG A 64 9.40 4.21 5.72
C ARG A 64 10.51 3.19 6.01
N TYR A 65 11.02 2.48 4.99
CA TYR A 65 12.02 1.42 5.17
C TYR A 65 13.47 1.87 4.97
N TYR A 66 13.69 3.08 4.41
CA TYR A 66 15.03 3.63 4.19
C TYR A 66 15.51 4.59 5.30
N GLU A 67 14.73 4.82 6.37
CA GLU A 67 15.19 5.46 7.62
C GLU A 67 15.87 4.47 8.57
#